data_AF-A0A2R6P4Q4-F1
#
_entry.id   AF-A0A2R6P4Q4-F1
#
_cell.length_a   1.000
_cell.length_b   1.000
_cell.length_c   1.000
_cell.angle_alpha   90.00
_cell.angle_beta   90.00
_cell.angle_gamma   90.00
#
_symmetry.space_group_name_H-M   'P 1'
#
loop_
_entity.id
_entity.type
_entity.pdbx_description
1 polymer ?
#
loop_
_entity_poly.entity_id
_entity_poly.type
_entity_poly.pdbx_seq_one_letter_code
_entity_poly.pdbx_strand_id
1 'polypeptide(L)'
;MDGRNCYSDEHYLPTYFSMLDSSGIANWSVTHVDWSEGKWHPKSYRAQDITYELLKNITSIDESVHVTSDEKKEIQLRPCIWNGMQRPCYLFARKFLPEALDSLMQLFSHYTAI
;
A
#
# COMPACT_ATOMS: atom_id res chain seq x y z
N MET A 1 21.70 19.84 9.69
CA MET A 1 20.69 18.93 9.14
C MET A 1 20.32 17.96 10.24
N ASP A 2 19.21 18.21 10.92
CA ASP A 2 18.80 17.44 12.10
C ASP A 2 17.95 16.26 11.63
N GLY A 3 18.60 15.18 11.18
CA GLY A 3 17.97 13.97 10.64
C GLY A 3 17.28 13.10 11.70
N ARG A 4 16.66 13.71 12.72
CA ARG A 4 16.09 13.02 13.89
C ARG A 4 14.99 11.99 13.57
N ASN A 5 14.39 12.07 12.38
CA ASN A 5 13.30 11.20 11.93
C ASN A 5 13.58 10.56 10.56
N CYS A 6 14.84 10.27 10.25
CA CYS A 6 15.21 9.60 9.01
C CYS A 6 15.39 8.10 9.27
N TYR A 7 14.42 7.29 8.85
CA TYR A 7 14.50 5.83 8.93
C TYR A 7 15.19 5.32 7.67
N SER A 8 16.38 4.71 7.83
CA SER A 8 17.21 4.34 6.69
C SER A 8 16.51 3.37 5.74
N ASP A 9 15.68 2.47 6.26
CA ASP A 9 14.90 1.50 5.50
C ASP A 9 13.77 2.13 4.68
N GLU A 10 13.22 3.27 5.12
CA GLU A 10 12.19 4.01 4.38
C GLU A 10 12.76 4.84 3.22
N HIS A 11 14.04 5.25 3.32
CA HIS A 11 14.63 6.21 2.37
C HIS A 11 15.77 5.66 1.51
N TYR A 12 16.58 4.74 2.01
CA TYR A 12 17.82 4.33 1.34
C TYR A 12 17.56 3.69 -0.03
N LEU A 13 16.73 2.65 -0.07
CA LEU A 13 16.44 1.93 -1.33
C LEU A 13 15.74 2.83 -2.36
N PRO A 14 14.65 3.56 -2.03
CA PRO A 14 14.02 4.47 -2.99
C PRO A 14 14.98 5.53 -3.52
N THR A 15 15.81 6.12 -2.66
CA THR A 15 16.80 7.14 -3.06
C THR A 15 17.84 6.53 -3.98
N TYR A 16 18.42 5.40 -3.60
CA TYR A 16 19.46 4.74 -4.38
C TYR A 16 18.98 4.32 -5.77
N PHE A 17 17.80 3.69 -5.87
CA PHE A 17 17.25 3.31 -7.17
C PHE A 17 16.86 4.51 -8.03
N SER A 18 16.31 5.56 -7.42
CA SER A 18 15.99 6.80 -8.15
C SER A 18 17.25 7.48 -8.72
N MET A 19 18.37 7.45 -7.99
CA MET A 19 19.66 7.96 -8.48
C MET A 19 20.23 7.11 -9.62
N LEU A 20 20.02 5.79 -9.62
CA LEU A 20 20.51 4.89 -10.66
C LEU A 20 19.67 4.94 -11.93
N ASP A 21 18.35 4.80 -11.80
CA ASP A 21 17.40 4.81 -12.90
C ASP A 21 15.99 5.10 -12.36
N SER A 22 15.64 6.39 -12.30
CA SER A 22 14.30 6.83 -11.89
C SER A 22 13.19 6.42 -12.87
N SER A 23 13.53 6.08 -14.11
CA SER A 23 12.58 5.67 -15.15
C SER A 23 12.28 4.17 -15.13
N GLY A 24 13.20 3.36 -14.61
CA GLY A 24 13.08 1.92 -14.46
C GLY A 24 12.30 1.47 -13.22
N ILE A 25 11.93 2.39 -12.33
CA ILE A 25 11.15 2.09 -11.13
C ILE A 25 9.70 2.57 -11.23
N ALA A 26 8.81 1.76 -10.66
CA ALA A 26 7.37 2.03 -10.62
C ALA A 26 7.00 3.27 -9.78
N ASN A 27 7.78 3.60 -8.74
CA ASN A 27 7.45 4.62 -7.72
C ASN A 27 6.20 4.30 -6.88
N TRP A 28 5.80 3.03 -6.79
CA TRP A 28 4.82 2.52 -5.82
C TRP A 28 5.24 1.13 -5.31
N SER A 29 4.62 0.68 -4.21
CA SER A 29 4.84 -0.66 -3.65
C SER A 29 3.65 -1.57 -3.96
N VAL A 30 3.90 -2.88 -4.07
CA VAL A 30 2.84 -3.90 -4.24
C VAL A 30 2.08 -4.21 -2.94
N THR A 31 2.31 -3.47 -1.86
CA THR A 31 1.62 -3.66 -0.58
C THR A 31 0.67 -2.52 -0.32
N HIS A 32 -0.63 -2.83 -0.19
CA HIS A 32 -1.64 -1.88 0.26
C HIS A 32 -1.42 -1.55 1.74
N VAL A 33 -1.40 -0.25 2.04
CA VAL A 33 -1.27 0.28 3.41
C VAL A 33 -2.28 1.39 3.60
N ASP A 34 -3.12 1.26 4.63
CA ASP A 34 -4.16 2.24 4.93
C ASP A 34 -3.63 3.35 5.85
N TRP A 35 -3.41 4.52 5.25
CA TRP A 35 -2.94 5.74 5.92
C TRP A 35 -4.07 6.74 6.23
N SER A 36 -5.35 6.34 6.11
CA SER A 36 -6.50 7.23 6.31
C SER A 36 -6.53 7.90 7.69
N GLU A 37 -5.90 7.30 8.70
CA GLU A 37 -5.83 7.85 10.06
C GLU A 37 -4.79 8.99 10.23
N GLY A 38 -3.85 9.16 9.28
CA GLY A 38 -2.83 10.22 9.33
C GLY A 38 -1.87 10.14 10.52
N LYS A 39 -1.73 8.97 11.16
CA LYS A 39 -0.81 8.71 12.27
C LYS A 39 0.56 8.27 11.76
N TRP A 40 1.54 8.19 12.67
CA TRP A 40 2.87 7.62 12.42
C TRP A 40 2.87 6.15 11.99
N HIS A 41 1.77 5.44 12.25
CA HIS A 41 1.60 4.05 11.87
C HIS A 41 0.28 3.92 11.09
N PRO A 42 0.23 3.03 10.09
CA PRO A 42 -1.00 2.82 9.34
C PRO A 42 -2.07 2.15 10.20
N LYS A 43 -3.32 2.27 9.75
CA LYS A 43 -4.48 1.64 10.38
C LYS A 43 -4.24 0.14 10.54
N SER A 44 -4.65 -0.38 11.69
CA SER A 44 -4.63 -1.81 11.98
C SER A 44 -6.03 -2.38 11.86
N TYR A 45 -6.23 -3.35 10.96
CA TYR A 45 -7.50 -4.05 10.79
C TYR A 45 -7.68 -5.11 11.87
N ARG A 46 -8.83 -5.07 12.55
CA ARG A 46 -9.31 -6.07 13.51
C ARG A 46 -10.18 -7.10 12.80
N ALA A 47 -10.51 -8.20 13.48
CA ALA A 47 -11.40 -9.23 12.96
C ALA A 47 -12.72 -8.68 12.40
N GLN A 48 -13.36 -7.73 13.10
CA GLN A 48 -14.61 -7.11 12.67
C GLN A 48 -14.49 -6.24 11.40
N ASP A 49 -13.29 -5.79 11.07
CA ASP A 49 -13.04 -4.98 9.88
C ASP A 49 -12.91 -5.87 8.62
N ILE A 50 -12.68 -7.18 8.81
CA ILE A 50 -12.47 -8.14 7.73
C ILE A 50 -13.80 -8.52 7.10
N THR A 51 -14.15 -7.81 6.03
CA THR A 51 -15.37 -8.06 5.25
C THR A 51 -15.03 -8.38 3.80
N TYR A 52 -15.97 -9.05 3.11
CA TYR A 52 -15.85 -9.26 1.66
C TYR A 52 -15.72 -7.93 0.90
N GLU A 53 -16.43 -6.90 1.36
CA GLU A 53 -16.37 -5.55 0.77
C GLU A 53 -14.98 -4.93 0.95
N LEU A 54 -14.35 -5.05 2.13
CA LEU A 54 -12.98 -4.59 2.33
C LEU A 54 -12.02 -5.24 1.33
N LEU A 55 -12.07 -6.57 1.20
CA LEU A 55 -11.20 -7.30 0.28
C LEU A 55 -11.45 -6.89 -1.17
N LYS A 56 -12.72 -6.82 -1.57
CA LYS A 56 -13.12 -6.36 -2.91
C LYS A 56 -12.57 -4.96 -3.19
N ASN A 57 -12.75 -4.02 -2.26
CA ASN A 57 -12.28 -2.64 -2.41
C ASN A 57 -10.76 -2.58 -2.58
N ILE A 58 -9.99 -3.32 -1.76
CA ILE A 58 -8.52 -3.36 -1.89
C ILE A 58 -8.10 -3.97 -3.23
N THR A 59 -8.74 -5.06 -3.67
CA THR A 59 -8.41 -5.73 -4.93
C THR A 59 -8.83 -4.96 -6.18
N SER A 60 -9.81 -4.07 -6.06
CA SER A 60 -10.28 -3.24 -7.17
C SER A 60 -9.46 -1.96 -7.38
N ILE A 61 -8.44 -1.70 -6.56
CA ILE A 61 -7.61 -0.50 -6.73
C ILE A 61 -6.73 -0.65 -7.96
N ASP A 62 -6.91 0.27 -8.91
CA ASP A 62 -6.16 0.37 -10.16
C ASP A 62 -5.27 1.62 -10.26
N GLU A 63 -5.39 2.53 -9.29
CA GLU A 63 -4.53 3.70 -9.14
C GLU A 63 -3.85 3.72 -7.76
N SER A 64 -2.53 3.90 -7.77
CA SER A 64 -1.76 4.16 -6.55
C SER A 64 -1.84 5.64 -6.19
N VAL A 65 -2.18 5.93 -4.94
CA VAL A 65 -2.28 7.28 -4.39
C VAL A 65 -1.03 7.55 -3.55
N HIS A 66 -0.31 8.61 -3.90
CA HIS A 66 0.81 9.11 -3.10
C HIS A 66 0.49 10.52 -2.63
N VAL A 67 0.63 10.77 -1.33
CA VAL A 67 0.42 12.09 -0.73
C VAL A 67 1.76 12.59 -0.21
N THR A 68 2.17 13.79 -0.61
CA THR A 68 3.43 14.37 -0.15
C THR A 68 3.36 14.75 1.33
N SER A 69 4.50 14.71 2.01
CA SER A 69 4.62 15.11 3.42
C SER A 69 4.70 16.63 3.63
N ASP A 70 4.78 17.41 2.55
CA ASP A 70 4.85 18.87 2.60
C ASP A 70 3.56 19.50 3.13
N GLU A 71 3.62 20.74 3.62
CA GLU A 71 2.47 21.46 4.18
C GLU A 71 1.28 21.53 3.20
N LYS A 72 1.55 21.59 1.90
CA LYS A 72 0.53 21.66 0.84
C LYS A 72 -0.17 20.32 0.57
N LYS A 73 0.40 19.19 1.01
CA LYS A 73 -0.11 17.81 0.83
C LYS A 73 -0.63 17.54 -0.59
N GLU A 74 0.28 17.52 -1.55
CA GLU A 74 -0.10 17.26 -2.94
C GLU A 74 -0.44 15.77 -3.13
N ILE A 75 -1.54 15.50 -3.85
CA ILE A 75 -2.00 14.15 -4.16
C ILE A 75 -1.53 13.80 -5.58
N GLN A 76 -0.76 12.73 -5.70
CA GLN A 76 -0.35 12.15 -6.96
C GLN A 76 -1.10 10.84 -7.16
N LEU A 77 -1.80 10.74 -8.29
CA LEU A 77 -2.45 9.50 -8.73
C LEU A 77 -1.62 8.89 -9.85
N ARG A 78 -1.30 7.60 -9.73
CA ARG A 78 -0.54 6.87 -10.74
C ARG A 78 -1.26 5.58 -11.10
N PRO A 79 -1.66 5.39 -12.36
CA PRO A 79 -2.25 4.13 -12.78
C PRO A 79 -1.20 3.01 -12.69
N CYS A 80 -1.61 1.85 -12.19
CA CYS A 80 -0.71 0.72 -11.99
C CYS A 80 -0.48 -0.03 -13.31
N ILE A 81 0.34 0.59 -14.17
CA ILE A 81 0.67 0.09 -15.50
C ILE A 81 2.06 -0.52 -15.48
N TRP A 82 2.15 -1.76 -15.95
CA TRP A 82 3.43 -2.46 -16.13
C TRP A 82 3.53 -2.96 -17.58
N ASN A 83 4.58 -2.54 -18.29
CA ASN A 83 4.78 -2.84 -19.71
C ASN A 83 3.57 -2.49 -20.60
N GLY A 84 2.93 -1.35 -20.34
CA GLY A 84 1.77 -0.88 -21.11
C GLY A 84 0.45 -1.61 -20.80
N MET A 85 0.44 -2.56 -19.85
CA MET A 85 -0.76 -3.26 -19.41
C MET A 85 -1.16 -2.84 -18.00
N GLN A 86 -2.45 -2.62 -17.78
CA GLN A 86 -3.00 -2.42 -16.44
C GLN A 86 -2.83 -3.69 -15.60
N ARG A 87 -2.30 -3.54 -14.39
CA ARG A 87 -2.07 -4.61 -13.42
C ARG A 87 -2.72 -4.23 -12.08
N PRO A 88 -3.03 -5.21 -11.23
CA PRO A 88 -3.41 -4.92 -9.84
C PRO A 88 -2.32 -4.10 -9.16
N CYS A 89 -2.69 -3.02 -8.48
CA CYS A 89 -1.74 -2.19 -7.75
C CYS A 89 -1.06 -2.95 -6.60
N TYR A 90 -1.83 -3.81 -5.93
CA TYR A 90 -1.42 -4.46 -4.69
C TYR A 90 -1.62 -5.97 -4.75
N LEU A 91 -0.60 -6.69 -4.29
CA LEU A 91 -0.59 -8.15 -4.11
C LEU A 91 -0.62 -8.54 -2.62
N PHE A 92 -0.21 -7.61 -1.76
CA PHE A 92 -0.17 -7.78 -0.32
C PHE A 92 -0.90 -6.63 0.35
N ALA A 93 -1.27 -6.79 1.62
CA ALA A 93 -1.85 -5.73 2.43
C ALA A 93 -1.36 -5.83 3.88
N ARG A 94 -1.30 -4.68 4.56
CA ARG A 94 -1.05 -4.56 6.00
C ARG A 94 -1.86 -3.37 6.56
N LYS A 95 -2.12 -3.27 7.86
CA LYS A 95 -1.65 -4.08 8.99
C LYS A 95 -2.81 -4.85 9.60
N PHE A 96 -2.77 -6.17 9.54
CA PHE A 96 -3.79 -7.02 10.16
C PHE A 96 -3.32 -7.40 11.57
N LEU A 97 -4.20 -7.28 12.55
CA LEU A 97 -3.92 -7.78 13.90
C LEU A 97 -4.08 -9.30 13.95
N PRO A 98 -3.43 -10.01 14.91
CA PRO A 98 -3.49 -11.47 14.98
C PRO A 98 -4.90 -12.04 15.00
N GLU A 99 -5.85 -11.35 15.65
CA GLU A 99 -7.25 -11.76 15.71
C GLU A 99 -7.98 -11.76 14.34
N ALA A 100 -7.43 -11.08 13.33
CA ALA A 100 -8.02 -11.04 11.99
C ALA A 100 -7.76 -12.32 11.17
N LEU A 101 -6.87 -13.20 11.63
CA LEU A 101 -6.41 -14.37 10.87
C LEU A 101 -7.56 -15.29 10.48
N ASP A 102 -8.42 -15.68 11.42
CA ASP A 102 -9.49 -16.63 11.17
C ASP A 102 -10.50 -16.09 10.14
N SER A 103 -10.87 -14.81 10.26
CA SER A 103 -11.77 -14.13 9.31
C SER A 103 -11.16 -14.04 7.91
N LEU A 104 -9.86 -13.76 7.81
CA LEU A 104 -9.14 -13.74 6.53
C LEU A 104 -9.11 -15.12 5.88
N MET A 105 -8.78 -16.17 6.65
CA MET A 105 -8.74 -17.55 6.15
C MET A 105 -10.12 -18.02 5.66
N GLN A 106 -11.18 -17.69 6.40
CA GLN A 106 -12.55 -17.99 5.98
C GLN A 106 -12.89 -17.28 4.66
N LEU A 107 -12.66 -15.98 4.55
CA LEU A 107 -12.99 -15.24 3.32
C LEU A 107 -12.17 -15.73 2.12
N PHE A 108 -10.85 -15.93 2.26
CA PHE A 108 -10.01 -16.37 1.14
C PHE A 108 -10.37 -17.76 0.61
N SER A 109 -10.88 -18.64 1.47
CA SER A 109 -11.38 -19.96 1.06
C SER A 109 -12.59 -19.88 0.13
N HIS A 110 -13.38 -18.81 0.24
CA HIS A 110 -14.56 -18.56 -0.61
C HIS A 110 -14.27 -17.60 -1.77
N TYR A 111 -13.24 -16.75 -1.66
CA TYR A 111 -12.93 -15.70 -2.63
C TYR A 111 -12.22 -16.22 -3.89
N THR A 112 -11.41 -17.28 -3.76
CA THR A 112 -10.66 -17.88 -4.89
C THR A 112 -11.47 -18.91 -5.69
N ALA A 113 -12.70 -19.18 -5.27
CA ALA A 113 -13.60 -20.15 -5.89
C ALA A 113 -14.54 -19.54 -6.95
N ILE A 114 -14.33 -18.29 -7.35
CA ILE A 114 -15.09 -17.58 -8.39
C ILE A 114 -14.14 -17.17 -9.51
#